data_AF-A0A1S3DS59-F1
#
_entry.id   AF-A0A1S3DS59-F1
#
_cell.length_a   1.000
_cell.length_b   1.000
_cell.length_c   1.000
_cell.angle_alpha   90.00
_cell.angle_beta   90.00
_cell.angle_gamma   90.00
#
_symmetry.space_group_name_H-M   'P 1'
#
loop_
_entity.id
_entity.type
_entity.pdbx_description
1 polymer ?
#
loop_
_entity_poly.entity_id
_entity_poly.type
_entity_poly.pdbx_seq_one_letter_code
_entity_poly.pdbx_strand_id
1 'polypeptide(L)' 'MFWHVGADKEVGCIPQAHDNIIWTMAWHPLGHILATGSNDHASKFWTRNRLGDPMRDRYNQKGL' A
#
# COMPACT_ATOMS: atom_id res chain seq x y z
N MET A 1 2.07 -2.60 -4.88
CA MET A 1 1.46 -2.14 -6.15
C MET A 1 -0.02 -2.49 -6.12
N PHE A 2 -0.86 -1.71 -6.79
CA PHE A 2 -2.27 -2.02 -6.99
C PHE A 2 -2.64 -1.89 -8.46
N TRP A 3 -3.47 -2.81 -8.94
CA TRP A 3 -3.78 -3.02 -10.35
C TRP A 3 -5.28 -2.96 -10.58
N HIS A 4 -5.65 -2.58 -11.79
CA HIS A 4 -7.04 -2.61 -12.25
C HIS A 4 -7.08 -3.28 -13.62
N VAL A 5 -8.11 -4.09 -13.86
CA VAL A 5 -8.24 -4.81 -15.12
C VAL A 5 -8.44 -3.80 -16.27
N GLY A 6 -7.67 -3.98 -17.35
CA GLY A 6 -7.69 -3.06 -18.49
C GLY A 6 -6.77 -1.84 -18.35
N ALA A 7 -6.03 -1.69 -17.24
CA ALA A 7 -4.95 -0.71 -17.14
C ALA A 7 -3.62 -1.34 -17.60
N ASP A 8 -2.88 -0.63 -18.47
CA ASP A 8 -1.58 -1.08 -18.98
C ASP A 8 -0.45 -0.96 -17.95
N LYS A 9 -0.67 -0.14 -16.90
CA LYS A 9 0.29 0.12 -15.82
C LYS A 9 -0.40 0.01 -14.47
N GLU A 10 0.41 -0.09 -13.41
CA GLU A 10 -0.09 -0.08 -12.05
C GLU A 10 -0.83 1.24 -11.80
N VAL A 11 -1.96 1.15 -11.12
CA VAL A 11 -2.71 2.36 -10.75
C VAL A 11 -1.98 3.10 -9.62
N GLY A 12 -1.11 2.39 -8.90
CA GLY A 12 -0.06 3.01 -8.10
C GLY A 12 0.77 2.00 -7.30
N CYS A 13 1.78 2.53 -6.65
CA CYS A 13 2.73 1.75 -5.87
C CYS A 13 3.21 2.54 -4.64
N ILE A 14 3.58 1.81 -3.59
CA ILE A 14 4.29 2.38 -2.44
C ILE A 14 5.70 1.78 -2.51
N PRO A 15 6.71 2.56 -2.95
CA PRO A 15 8.08 2.08 -2.93
C PRO A 15 8.54 1.91 -1.48
N GLN A 16 9.33 0.88 -1.21
CA GLN A 16 9.86 0.60 0.14
C GLN A 16 8.75 0.51 1.21
N ALA A 17 7.60 -0.07 0.84
CA ALA A 17 6.50 -0.28 1.78
C ALA A 17 6.92 -1.17 2.98
N HIS A 18 7.84 -2.11 2.73
CA HIS A 18 8.47 -2.99 3.70
C HIS A 18 9.97 -3.07 3.41
N ASP A 19 10.77 -3.35 4.44
CA ASP A 19 12.24 -3.43 4.33
C ASP A 19 12.72 -4.82 3.86
N ASN A 20 11.78 -5.78 3.74
CA ASN A 20 12.03 -7.14 3.27
C ASN A 20 10.79 -7.68 2.53
N ILE A 21 10.91 -8.91 1.99
CA ILE A 21 9.91 -9.59 1.17
C ILE A 21 8.55 -9.68 1.87
N ILE A 22 7.50 -9.28 1.16
CA ILE A 22 6.10 -9.48 1.56
C ILE A 22 5.69 -10.90 1.16
N TRP A 23 5.25 -11.70 2.12
CA TRP A 23 4.82 -13.09 1.89
C TRP A 23 3.33 -13.24 1.68
N THR A 24 2.54 -12.36 2.29
CA THR A 24 1.08 -12.48 2.29
C THR A 24 0.41 -11.12 2.32
N MET A 25 -0.77 -11.06 1.71
CA MET A 25 -1.62 -9.89 1.65
C MET A 25 -3.08 -10.33 1.79
N ALA A 26 -3.86 -9.62 2.61
CA ALA A 26 -5.29 -9.92 2.79
C ALA A 26 -6.10 -8.62 2.90
N TRP A 27 -7.16 -8.52 2.09
CA TRP A 27 -8.13 -7.45 2.22
C TRP A 27 -9.10 -7.73 3.37
N HIS A 28 -9.43 -6.69 4.13
CA HIS A 28 -10.60 -6.74 4.99
C HIS A 28 -11.86 -7.01 4.13
N PRO A 29 -12.86 -7.78 4.60
CA PRO A 29 -14.03 -8.14 3.79
C PRO A 29 -14.80 -6.95 3.17
N LEU A 30 -14.81 -5.81 3.87
CA LEU A 30 -15.39 -4.55 3.37
C LEU A 30 -14.48 -3.77 2.39
N GLY A 31 -13.27 -4.24 2.10
CA GLY A 31 -12.34 -3.66 1.12
C GLY A 31 -11.70 -2.31 1.49
N HIS A 32 -11.86 -1.82 2.72
CA HIS A 32 -11.35 -0.50 3.14
C HIS A 32 -9.97 -0.54 3.82
N ILE A 33 -9.48 -1.74 4.19
CA ILE A 33 -8.15 -1.96 4.78
C ILE A 33 -7.49 -3.15 4.09
N LEU A 34 -6.19 -3.03 3.84
CA LEU A 34 -5.33 -4.11 3.39
C LEU A 34 -4.30 -4.42 4.48
N ALA A 35 -4.14 -5.68 4.84
CA ALA A 35 -3.08 -6.15 5.72
C ALA A 35 -1.97 -6.82 4.89
N THR A 36 -0.71 -6.55 5.22
CA THR A 36 0.46 -7.16 4.60
C THR A 36 1.39 -7.73 5.67
N GLY A 37 1.92 -8.95 5.44
CA GLY A 37 2.90 -9.60 6.30
C GLY A 37 4.23 -9.79 5.59
N SER A 38 5.34 -9.35 6.19
CA SER A 38 6.67 -9.35 5.60
C SER A 38 7.71 -10.03 6.48
N ASN A 39 8.82 -10.44 5.86
CA ASN A 39 10.02 -10.94 6.55
C ASN A 39 10.85 -9.82 7.22
N ASP A 40 10.36 -8.59 7.27
CA ASP A 40 10.94 -7.49 8.05
C ASP A 40 10.45 -7.48 9.50
N HIS A 41 9.85 -8.59 9.95
CA HIS A 41 9.23 -8.74 11.26
C HIS A 41 8.07 -7.78 11.54
N ALA A 42 7.47 -7.20 10.49
CA ALA A 42 6.30 -6.33 10.62
C ALA A 42 5.10 -6.85 9.83
N SER A 43 3.93 -6.62 10.41
CA SER A 43 2.66 -6.58 9.66
C SER A 43 2.19 -5.14 9.59
N LYS A 44 1.86 -4.67 8.38
CA LYS A 44 1.41 -3.28 8.15
C LYS A 44 -0.02 -3.27 7.64
N PHE A 45 -0.75 -2.22 8.01
CA PHE A 45 -2.13 -1.99 7.59
C PHE A 45 -2.20 -0.74 6.73
N TRP A 46 -2.90 -0.84 5.61
CA TRP A 46 -3.01 0.21 4.61
C TRP A 46 -4.47 0.58 4.43
N THR A 47 -4.75 1.88 4.46
CA THR A 47 -6.10 2.43 4.24
C THR A 47 -6.04 3.48 3.15
N ARG A 48 -7.21 3.90 2.65
CA ARG A 48 -7.26 5.01 1.70
C ARG A 48 -6.80 6.31 2.36
N ASN A 49 -6.15 7.15 1.57
CA ASN A 49 -5.77 8.48 2.02
C ASN A 49 -7.01 9.29 2.39
N ARG A 50 -6.89 10.08 3.45
CA ARG A 50 -7.97 10.97 3.87
C ARG A 50 -8.14 12.08 2.85
N LEU A 51 -9.38 12.50 2.65
CA LEU A 51 -9.69 13.63 1.78
C LEU A 51 -8.99 14.89 2.34
N GLY A 52 -8.26 15.59 1.47
CA GLY A 52 -7.50 16.79 1.85
C GLY A 52 -6.16 16.53 2.54
N ASP A 53 -5.76 15.27 2.74
CA ASP A 53 -4.43 14.93 3.25
C ASP A 53 -3.38 15.18 2.16
N PRO A 54 -2.35 16.00 2.42
CA PRO A 54 -1.28 16.26 1.45
C PRO A 54 -0.35 15.04 1.24
N MET A 55 -0.61 13.89 1.87
CA MET A 55 0.16 12.64 1.75
C MET A 55 1.64 12.84 2.08
N ARG A 56 1.96 13.58 3.14
CA ARG A 56 3.35 13.87 3.55
C ARG A 56 3.86 12.89 4.61
N ASP A 57 3.67 11.60 4.37
CA ASP A 57 4.18 10.55 5.25
C ASP A 57 5.41 9.84 4.65
N ARG A 58 6.06 8.99 5.45
CA ARG A 58 7.25 8.23 5.06
C ARG A 58 7.10 7.46 3.75
N TYR A 59 5.90 6.98 3.43
CA TYR A 59 5.61 6.16 2.27
C TYR A 59 5.17 6.97 1.04
N ASN A 60 4.77 8.22 1.26
CA ASN A 60 4.27 9.15 0.24
C ASN A 60 5.18 10.39 0.06
N GLN A 61 6.39 10.36 0.63
CA GLN A 61 7.37 11.47 0.64
C GLN A 61 7.85 11.94 -0.74
N LYS A 62 7.55 11.18 -1.81
CA LYS A 62 7.73 11.62 -3.19
C LYS A 62 6.36 11.92 -3.79
N GLY A 63 5.79 13.06 -3.38
CA GLY A 63 4.92 13.79 -4.29
C GLY A 63 5.72 14.08 -5.57
N LEU A 64 5.07 13.87 -6.72
CA LEU A 64 5.57 14.10 -8.08
C LEU A 64 6.71 15.13 -8.18
#